data_AF-A0A7X8Z1Z5-F1
#
_entry.id   AF-A0A7X8Z1Z5-F1
#
_cell.length_a   1.000
_cell.length_b   1.000
_cell.length_c   1.000
_cell.angle_alpha   90.00
_cell.angle_beta   90.00
_cell.angle_gamma   90.00
#
_symmetry.space_group_name_H-M   'P 1'
#
loop_
_entity.id
_entity.type
_entity.pdbx_description
1 polymer ?
#
loop_
_entity_poly.entity_id
_entity_poly.type
_entity_poly.pdbx_seq_one_letter_code
_entity_poly.pdbx_strand_id
1 'polypeptide(L)'
;MRSHLFLVMLSMVLLAGCENNEGLSMPGKARDSGEKSAAASAEKTATASEETIQKARTMIDETSAAIQDNKLERAEDLLGKLKGMQSSLPESMQDQIASLQRSYDTAKAAKGAAGGLKVPGG
;
A
#
# COMPACT_ATOMS: atom_id res chain seq x y z
N MET A 1 -36.63 -2.01 -5.41
CA MET A 1 -35.98 -0.93 -6.17
C MET A 1 -35.38 0.12 -5.21
N ARG A 2 -34.35 -0.24 -4.43
CA ARG A 2 -33.71 0.69 -3.45
C ARG A 2 -32.17 0.59 -3.40
N SER A 3 -31.54 -0.18 -4.28
CA SER A 3 -30.10 -0.47 -4.23
C SER A 3 -29.23 0.35 -5.20
N HIS A 4 -29.80 1.28 -5.97
CA HIS A 4 -29.02 2.13 -6.89
C HIS A 4 -28.86 3.58 -6.41
N LEU A 5 -29.65 4.01 -5.42
CA LEU A 5 -29.59 5.40 -4.95
C LEU A 5 -28.39 5.68 -4.02
N PHE A 6 -27.87 4.65 -3.33
CA PHE A 6 -26.72 4.81 -2.44
C PHE A 6 -25.36 4.80 -3.15
N LEU A 7 -25.26 4.18 -4.33
CA LEU A 7 -23.99 4.06 -5.06
C LEU A 7 -23.58 5.36 -5.78
N VAL A 8 -24.54 6.25 -6.10
CA VAL A 8 -24.26 7.49 -6.83
C VAL A 8 -23.86 8.65 -5.90
N MET A 9 -24.33 8.67 -4.66
CA MET A 9 -24.07 9.77 -3.73
C MET A 9 -22.70 9.71 -3.04
N LEU A 10 -22.06 8.53 -2.96
CA LEU A 10 -20.73 8.39 -2.36
C LEU A 10 -19.59 8.91 -3.28
N SER A 11 -19.84 9.05 -4.59
CA SER A 11 -18.86 9.61 -5.53
C SER A 11 -18.78 11.14 -5.55
N MET A 12 -19.71 11.87 -4.93
CA MET A 12 -19.78 13.34 -5.03
C MET A 12 -19.17 14.12 -3.84
N VAL A 13 -18.74 13.47 -2.77
CA VAL A 13 -18.30 14.19 -1.55
C VAL A 13 -16.77 14.28 -1.38
N LEU A 14 -15.98 13.72 -2.31
CA LEU A 14 -14.51 13.91 -2.31
C LEU A 14 -14.01 14.98 -3.28
N LEU A 15 -14.92 15.78 -3.86
CA LEU A 15 -14.59 16.87 -4.78
C LEU A 15 -14.80 18.28 -4.15
N ALA A 16 -14.39 18.45 -2.89
CA ALA A 16 -14.43 19.74 -2.18
C ALA A 16 -13.19 19.92 -1.29
N GLY A 17 -12.01 19.98 -1.95
CA GLY A 17 -10.73 20.31 -1.32
C GLY A 17 -9.71 20.94 -2.28
N CYS A 18 -10.15 21.43 -3.44
CA CYS A 18 -9.36 22.30 -4.33
C CYS A 18 -9.90 23.72 -4.20
N GLU A 19 -9.48 24.42 -3.16
CA GLU A 19 -9.81 25.83 -2.96
C GLU A 19 -8.52 26.64 -3.14
N ASN A 20 -8.17 26.93 -4.41
CA ASN A 20 -7.72 28.27 -4.81
C ASN A 20 -7.30 28.38 -6.30
N ASN A 21 -7.93 29.36 -6.94
CA ASN A 21 -7.40 30.24 -7.99
C ASN A 21 -7.48 29.80 -9.46
N GLU A 22 -8.70 29.87 -10.01
CA GLU A 22 -8.93 30.10 -11.44
C GLU A 22 -8.63 31.57 -11.79
N GLY A 23 -7.35 31.87 -12.00
CA GLY A 23 -6.94 33.02 -12.79
C GLY A 23 -7.04 32.68 -14.28
N LEU A 24 -8.02 33.28 -14.96
CA LEU A 24 -8.14 33.31 -16.41
C LEU A 24 -6.80 33.54 -17.11
N SER A 25 -6.38 32.62 -18.00
CA SER A 25 -5.87 32.91 -19.36
C SER A 25 -5.05 31.74 -19.92
N MET A 26 -5.56 31.12 -20.98
CA MET A 26 -4.75 30.73 -22.14
C MET A 26 -5.21 31.64 -23.30
N PRO A 27 -4.32 32.10 -24.20
CA PRO A 27 -3.48 31.21 -25.01
C PRO A 27 -2.05 31.73 -25.27
N GLY A 28 -1.05 30.90 -25.01
CA GLY A 28 0.35 31.22 -25.34
C GLY A 28 1.22 29.99 -25.52
N LYS A 29 1.67 29.76 -26.75
CA LYS A 29 2.75 28.84 -27.10
C LYS A 29 4.04 29.16 -26.31
N ALA A 30 4.63 28.16 -25.66
CA ALA A 30 6.09 27.99 -25.41
C ALA A 30 6.26 26.59 -24.79
N ARG A 31 6.84 25.58 -25.44
CA ARG A 31 8.28 25.32 -25.63
C ARG A 31 9.13 25.56 -24.37
N ASP A 32 9.65 24.43 -23.88
CA ASP A 32 10.99 24.24 -23.35
C ASP A 32 11.30 24.63 -21.88
N SER A 33 11.92 23.66 -21.19
CA SER A 33 12.77 23.76 -20.00
C SER A 33 12.16 24.05 -18.62
N GLY A 34 12.70 23.32 -17.62
CA GLY A 34 12.48 23.51 -16.18
C GLY A 34 11.64 22.39 -15.59
N GLU A 35 12.21 21.23 -15.27
CA GLU A 35 12.91 20.98 -14.01
C GLU A 35 12.07 21.35 -12.78
N LYS A 36 11.97 20.37 -11.86
CA LYS A 36 11.51 20.50 -10.47
C LYS A 36 9.99 20.49 -10.25
N SER A 37 9.42 19.28 -10.17
CA SER A 37 8.37 18.97 -9.19
C SER A 37 8.08 17.48 -9.12
N ALA A 38 8.57 16.84 -8.05
CA ALA A 38 7.79 15.84 -7.32
C ALA A 38 8.35 15.76 -5.89
N ALA A 39 7.71 16.54 -5.02
CA ALA A 39 7.55 16.33 -3.59
C ALA A 39 8.80 15.97 -2.78
N ALA A 40 9.40 17.02 -2.21
CA ALA A 40 9.97 16.93 -0.88
C ALA A 40 8.87 16.53 0.13
N SER A 41 8.71 15.23 0.37
CA SER A 41 8.13 14.74 1.62
C SER A 41 9.23 14.76 2.67
N ALA A 42 9.47 15.93 3.25
CA ALA A 42 10.14 16.03 4.54
C ALA A 42 9.08 15.87 5.65
N GLU A 43 9.52 15.28 6.77
CA GLU A 43 8.78 15.03 8.03
C GLU A 43 7.95 13.73 8.03
N LYS A 44 8.40 12.64 8.65
CA LYS A 44 9.03 12.51 9.98
C LYS A 44 10.24 11.57 9.91
N THR A 45 11.43 12.13 9.82
CA THR A 45 12.66 11.34 9.78
C THR A 45 13.06 10.91 11.20
N ALA A 46 12.48 9.80 11.68
CA ALA A 46 13.27 8.88 12.46
C ALA A 46 14.17 8.17 11.45
N THR A 47 15.41 8.66 11.25
CA THR A 47 16.38 7.98 10.38
C THR A 47 16.71 6.64 11.02
N ALA A 48 15.98 5.59 10.65
CA ALA A 48 16.55 4.26 10.71
C ALA A 48 17.85 4.27 9.92
N SER A 49 18.90 3.67 10.48
CA SER A 49 20.18 3.53 9.80
C SER A 49 19.96 2.91 8.41
N GLU A 50 20.75 3.29 7.42
CA GLU A 50 20.67 2.72 6.07
C GLU A 50 20.69 1.19 6.08
N GLU A 51 21.45 0.58 6.99
CA GLU A 51 21.45 -0.87 7.23
C GLU A 51 20.07 -1.42 7.64
N THR A 52 19.35 -0.71 8.52
CA THR A 52 17.99 -1.10 8.94
C THR A 52 17.01 -0.97 7.78
N ILE A 53 17.15 0.07 6.96
CA ILE A 53 16.34 0.28 5.76
C ILE A 53 16.61 -0.83 4.72
N GLN A 54 17.88 -1.17 4.46
CA GLN A 54 18.24 -2.26 3.55
C GLN A 54 17.73 -3.62 4.07
N LYS A 55 17.92 -3.90 5.36
CA LYS A 55 17.43 -5.12 6.00
C LYS A 55 15.91 -5.23 5.90
N ALA A 56 15.19 -4.13 6.12
CA ALA A 56 13.74 -4.11 5.96
C ALA A 56 13.31 -4.38 4.51
N ARG A 57 14.01 -3.79 3.51
CA ARG A 57 13.75 -4.10 2.09
C ARG A 57 13.94 -5.58 1.78
N THR A 58 15.06 -6.16 2.21
CA THR A 58 15.31 -7.60 2.02
C THR A 58 14.22 -8.44 2.67
N MET A 59 13.81 -8.11 3.89
CA MET A 59 12.72 -8.82 4.56
C MET A 59 11.37 -8.66 3.85
N ILE A 60 11.07 -7.49 3.28
CA ILE A 60 9.86 -7.26 2.47
C ILE A 60 9.86 -8.18 1.24
N ASP A 61 10.98 -8.25 0.51
CA ASP A 61 11.15 -9.15 -0.64
C ASP A 61 11.03 -10.62 -0.22
N GLU A 62 11.74 -11.04 0.83
CA GLU A 62 11.67 -12.41 1.35
C GLU A 62 10.25 -12.77 1.82
N THR A 63 9.53 -11.83 2.44
CA THR A 63 8.14 -12.02 2.88
C THR A 63 7.24 -12.23 1.68
N SER A 64 7.38 -11.40 0.65
CA SER A 64 6.62 -11.52 -0.60
C SER A 64 6.84 -12.89 -1.24
N ALA A 65 8.10 -13.29 -1.39
CA ALA A 65 8.46 -14.60 -1.94
C ALA A 65 7.91 -15.75 -1.08
N ALA A 66 8.00 -15.66 0.25
CA ALA A 66 7.46 -16.67 1.15
C ALA A 66 5.93 -16.81 1.05
N ILE A 67 5.19 -15.71 0.85
CA ILE A 67 3.74 -15.74 0.60
C ILE A 67 3.44 -16.45 -0.73
N GLN A 68 4.16 -16.11 -1.80
CA GLN A 68 3.99 -16.73 -3.12
C GLN A 68 4.32 -18.23 -3.10
N ASP A 69 5.37 -18.62 -2.37
CA ASP A 69 5.77 -20.02 -2.15
C ASP A 69 4.84 -20.80 -1.21
N ASN A 70 3.75 -20.22 -0.70
CA ASN A 70 2.89 -20.80 0.34
C ASN A 70 3.62 -21.16 1.65
N LYS A 71 4.82 -20.60 1.89
CA LYS A 71 5.60 -20.74 3.13
C LYS A 71 5.10 -19.78 4.20
N LEU A 72 3.83 -19.94 4.59
CA LEU A 72 3.13 -18.99 5.45
C LEU A 72 3.74 -18.85 6.86
N GLU A 73 4.35 -19.90 7.41
CA GLU A 73 5.05 -19.79 8.71
C GLU A 73 6.26 -18.85 8.62
N ARG A 74 7.04 -18.94 7.53
CA ARG A 74 8.19 -18.04 7.31
C ARG A 74 7.71 -16.62 7.01
N ALA A 75 6.64 -16.46 6.25
CA ALA A 75 6.05 -15.14 6.00
C ALA A 75 5.53 -14.48 7.29
N GLU A 76 4.92 -15.24 8.21
CA GLU A 76 4.42 -14.73 9.49
C GLU A 76 5.56 -14.26 10.40
N ASP A 77 6.65 -15.04 10.48
CA ASP A 77 7.85 -14.65 11.24
C ASP A 77 8.50 -13.37 10.68
N LEU A 78 8.66 -13.27 9.35
CA LEU A 78 9.23 -12.09 8.71
C LEU A 78 8.32 -10.85 8.86
N LEU A 79 7.00 -11.01 8.72
CA LEU A 79 6.04 -9.93 8.99
C LEU A 79 6.09 -9.47 10.44
N GLY A 80 6.26 -10.38 11.40
CA GLY A 80 6.42 -10.03 12.81
C GLY A 80 7.66 -9.16 13.05
N LYS A 81 8.79 -9.53 12.44
CA LYS A 81 10.04 -8.75 12.50
C LYS A 81 9.90 -7.38 11.83
N LEU A 82 9.27 -7.32 10.66
CA LEU A 82 8.99 -6.07 9.94
C LEU A 82 8.09 -5.13 10.75
N LYS A 83 7.04 -5.66 11.39
CA LYS A 83 6.16 -4.88 12.28
C LYS A 83 6.91 -4.29 13.47
N GLY A 84 7.84 -5.04 14.06
CA GLY A 84 8.68 -4.53 15.14
C GLY A 84 9.57 -3.35 14.73
N MET A 85 9.92 -3.26 13.45
CA MET A 85 10.74 -2.15 12.90
C MET A 85 9.88 -1.06 12.23
N GLN A 86 8.59 -1.30 12.00
CA GLN A 86 7.71 -0.47 11.16
C GLN A 86 7.71 1.01 11.57
N SER A 87 7.67 1.32 12.86
CA SER A 87 7.66 2.71 13.36
C SER A 87 8.96 3.48 13.08
N SER A 88 10.06 2.76 12.82
CA SER A 88 11.36 3.35 12.46
C SER A 88 11.59 3.40 10.94
N LEU A 89 10.69 2.82 10.15
CA LEU A 89 10.80 2.78 8.69
C LEU A 89 10.10 3.98 8.05
N PRO A 90 10.54 4.42 6.85
CA PRO A 90 9.85 5.46 6.10
C PRO A 90 8.44 5.01 5.72
N GLU A 91 7.52 5.98 5.60
CA GLU A 91 6.09 5.74 5.35
C GLU A 91 5.83 4.81 4.16
N SER A 92 6.57 5.01 3.06
CA SER A 92 6.50 4.14 1.87
C SER A 92 6.75 2.64 2.16
N MET A 93 7.60 2.31 3.14
CA MET A 93 7.82 0.93 3.56
C MET A 93 6.73 0.43 4.51
N GLN A 94 6.17 1.32 5.33
CA GLN A 94 5.05 0.97 6.19
C GLN A 94 3.83 0.55 5.35
N ASP A 95 3.57 1.26 4.26
CA ASP A 95 2.54 0.87 3.27
C ASP A 95 2.82 -0.49 2.62
N GLN A 96 4.08 -0.78 2.29
CA GLN A 96 4.46 -2.09 1.74
C GLN A 96 4.22 -3.21 2.75
N ILE A 97 4.57 -3.01 4.02
CA ILE A 97 4.30 -3.96 5.10
C ILE A 97 2.78 -4.19 5.26
N ALA A 98 1.97 -3.12 5.20
CA ALA A 98 0.52 -3.23 5.27
C ALA A 98 -0.09 -3.97 4.05
N SER A 99 0.52 -3.85 2.87
CA SER A 99 0.14 -4.61 1.68
C SER A 99 0.50 -6.09 1.82
N LEU A 100 1.71 -6.41 2.28
CA LEU A 100 2.16 -7.78 2.56
C LEU A 100 1.29 -8.47 3.61
N GLN A 101 0.87 -7.75 4.65
CA GLN A 101 -0.06 -8.24 5.66
C GLN A 101 -1.38 -8.73 5.02
N ARG A 102 -1.95 -7.96 4.10
CA ARG A 102 -3.19 -8.32 3.38
C ARG A 102 -2.99 -9.52 2.46
N SER A 103 -1.87 -9.57 1.74
CA SER A 103 -1.50 -10.72 0.90
C SER A 103 -1.32 -11.99 1.72
N TYR A 104 -0.67 -11.89 2.89
CA TYR A 104 -0.50 -12.98 3.83
C TYR A 104 -1.86 -13.50 4.34
N ASP A 105 -2.76 -12.60 4.76
CA ASP A 105 -4.08 -12.97 5.27
C ASP A 105 -4.91 -13.69 4.20
N THR A 106 -4.87 -13.17 2.96
CA THR A 106 -5.50 -13.80 1.80
C THR A 106 -4.93 -15.19 1.53
N ALA A 107 -3.60 -15.35 1.54
CA ALA A 107 -2.95 -16.64 1.33
C ALA A 107 -3.24 -17.63 2.48
N LYS A 108 -3.32 -17.15 3.72
CA LYS A 108 -3.69 -17.95 4.90
C LYS A 108 -5.15 -18.42 4.82
N ALA A 109 -6.06 -17.53 4.45
CA ALA A 109 -7.46 -17.85 4.22
C ALA A 109 -7.60 -18.86 3.07
N ALA A 110 -6.87 -18.69 1.97
CA ALA A 110 -6.87 -19.62 0.84
C ALA A 110 -6.33 -21.01 1.23
N LYS A 111 -5.24 -21.08 2.01
CA LYS A 111 -4.70 -22.35 2.54
C LYS A 111 -5.69 -23.03 3.50
N GLY A 112 -6.39 -22.26 4.34
CA GLY A 112 -7.44 -22.78 5.21
C GLY A 112 -8.68 -23.27 4.45
N ALA A 113 -9.07 -22.57 3.38
CA ALA A 113 -10.20 -22.93 2.53
C ALA A 113 -9.90 -24.18 1.66
N ALA A 114 -8.67 -24.35 1.19
CA ALA A 114 -8.24 -25.53 0.43
C ALA A 114 -8.32 -26.84 1.25
N GLY A 115 -8.22 -26.75 2.59
CA GLY A 115 -8.43 -27.89 3.48
C GLY A 115 -9.90 -28.14 3.89
N GLY A 116 -10.80 -27.20 3.57
CA GLY A 116 -12.19 -27.18 4.09
C GLY A 116 -13.27 -27.42 3.05
N LEU A 117 -12.94 -27.59 1.75
CA LEU A 117 -13.93 -27.80 0.71
C LEU A 117 -14.46 -29.25 0.70
N LYS A 118 -15.22 -29.61 1.75
CA LYS A 118 -16.24 -30.64 1.64
C LYS A 118 -17.27 -30.10 0.65
N VAL A 119 -17.12 -30.44 -0.62
CA VAL A 119 -18.16 -30.32 -1.65
C VAL A 119 -19.45 -30.96 -1.11
N PRO A 120 -20.53 -30.21 -0.86
CA PRO A 120 -21.84 -30.84 -0.74
C PRO A 120 -22.24 -31.24 -2.16
N GLY A 121 -22.18 -32.54 -2.43
CA GLY A 121 -22.79 -33.11 -3.63
C GLY A 121 -24.29 -32.79 -3.62
N GLY A 122 -24.73 -32.11 -4.68
CA GLY A 122 -26.12 -31.89 -5.04
C GLY A 122 -26.29 -32.21 -6.52
#